data_AF-A0A7C4RKJ9-F1
#
_entry.id   AF-A0A7C4RKJ9-F1
#
_cell.length_a   1.000
_cell.length_b   1.000
_cell.length_c   1.000
_cell.angle_alpha   90.00
_cell.angle_beta   90.00
_cell.angle_gamma   90.00
#
_symmetry.space_group_name_H-M   'P 1'
#
loop_
_entity.id
_entity.type
_entity.pdbx_description
1 polymer ?
#
loop_
_entity_poly.entity_id
_entity_poly.type
_entity_poly.pdbx_seq_one_letter_code
_entity_poly.pdbx_strand_id
1 'polypeptide(L)'
;MKTQTRHLPLWLCFIGSFLIFLNVIVVAFTGFPVMISSGQVSVNSLTQTYYRISFGIGYLIQGYVQILTWLFLAVLNFTLTTSMVLAPERPKGDIFVFVLSLLLFLTGGGFIIGSVLAITGSICLFRRRQQIGEKFVGRILKVLRFDSSLFREVKEKEGSHNQAIFIIIMVSFLIGLGSGIYTYNANKILNSMNDAKRILLLGDMFFDIPILSSALTNISLGIIKWMILSLIVYLVGSRIMGVNTEFKAVSLPIAYAHVPLGLQVFLPIVLSNEPMLTNWPIIVLLITDFWFFLDLIIAVKECFDIGMSKAFGVVIFAGSLYWLLTYKLILPVLFGNTPPPGISINIQPNELALLIVSVSLIIAYLLGIFKKYR
;
A
#
# COMPACT_ATOMS: atom_id res chain seq x y z
N MET A 1 -7.88 37.14 9.78
CA MET A 1 -6.99 36.12 9.18
C MET A 1 -7.57 34.70 9.05
N LYS A 2 -8.79 34.36 9.50
CA LYS A 2 -9.36 32.99 9.42
C LYS A 2 -10.01 32.60 8.06
N THR A 3 -10.05 33.50 7.08
CA THR A 3 -10.72 33.27 5.78
C THR A 3 -9.79 32.77 4.68
N GLN A 4 -8.50 33.12 4.72
CA GLN A 4 -7.58 32.84 3.61
C GLN A 4 -7.17 31.36 3.51
N THR A 5 -7.08 30.64 4.63
CA THR A 5 -6.78 29.19 4.64
C THR A 5 -7.94 28.32 4.16
N ARG A 6 -9.15 28.89 3.95
CA ARG A 6 -10.35 28.14 3.58
C ARG A 6 -10.42 27.74 2.11
N HIS A 7 -9.67 28.42 1.24
CA HIS A 7 -9.73 28.22 -0.21
C HIS A 7 -8.62 27.32 -0.75
N LEU A 8 -7.52 27.13 -0.01
CA LEU A 8 -6.38 26.35 -0.48
C LEU A 8 -6.78 24.92 -0.90
N PRO A 9 -7.58 24.15 -0.12
CA PRO A 9 -7.98 22.80 -0.55
C PRO A 9 -8.83 22.76 -1.83
N LEU A 10 -9.68 23.77 -2.05
CA LEU A 10 -10.48 23.90 -3.27
C LEU A 10 -9.57 24.14 -4.48
N TRP A 11 -8.58 25.04 -4.33
CA TRP A 11 -7.60 25.32 -5.37
C TRP A 11 -6.70 24.11 -5.66
N LEU A 12 -6.31 23.34 -4.64
CA LEU A 12 -5.57 22.09 -4.84
C LEU A 12 -6.39 21.07 -5.66
N CYS A 13 -7.69 20.92 -5.36
CA CYS A 13 -8.59 20.10 -6.17
C CYS A 13 -8.66 20.54 -7.63
N PHE A 14 -8.87 21.84 -7.84
CA PHE A 14 -9.06 22.42 -9.17
C PHE A 14 -7.80 22.37 -10.01
N ILE A 15 -6.65 22.76 -9.45
CA ILE A 15 -5.36 22.64 -10.15
C ILE A 15 -5.08 21.17 -10.43
N GLY A 16 -5.32 20.30 -9.45
CA GLY A 16 -5.11 18.86 -9.61
C GLY A 16 -5.95 18.25 -10.74
N SER A 17 -7.25 18.53 -10.78
CA SER A 17 -8.16 18.02 -11.81
C SER A 17 -7.90 18.63 -13.20
N PHE A 18 -7.48 19.90 -13.27
CA PHE A 18 -7.05 20.54 -14.51
C PHE A 18 -5.83 19.82 -15.11
N LEU A 19 -4.83 19.52 -14.27
CA LEU A 19 -3.64 18.78 -14.69
C LEU A 19 -3.98 17.35 -15.12
N ILE A 20 -4.89 16.67 -14.42
CA ILE A 20 -5.42 15.35 -14.84
C ILE A 20 -6.10 15.47 -16.21
N PHE A 21 -6.93 16.50 -16.41
CA PHE A 21 -7.64 16.71 -17.68
C PHE A 21 -6.68 16.95 -18.85
N LEU A 22 -5.69 17.83 -18.69
CA LEU A 22 -4.63 18.03 -19.69
C LEU A 22 -3.88 16.74 -19.97
N ASN A 23 -3.59 15.95 -18.93
CA ASN A 23 -2.91 14.68 -19.08
C ASN A 23 -3.73 13.70 -19.94
N VAL A 24 -5.02 13.54 -19.65
CA VAL A 24 -5.89 12.65 -20.42
C VAL A 24 -6.02 13.12 -21.87
N ILE A 25 -6.00 14.42 -22.13
CA ILE A 25 -5.92 14.96 -23.50
C ILE A 25 -4.61 14.53 -24.19
N VAL A 26 -3.46 14.69 -23.54
CA VAL A 26 -2.16 14.28 -24.10
C VAL A 26 -2.14 12.77 -24.39
N VAL A 27 -2.65 11.98 -23.46
CA VAL A 27 -2.78 10.53 -23.61
C VAL A 27 -3.73 10.18 -24.77
N ALA A 28 -4.84 10.90 -24.91
CA ALA A 28 -5.78 10.71 -26.03
C ALA A 28 -5.16 11.02 -27.40
N PHE A 29 -4.29 12.02 -27.48
CA PHE A 29 -3.58 12.38 -28.72
C PHE A 29 -2.43 11.43 -29.05
N THR A 30 -1.68 10.99 -28.04
CA THR A 30 -0.52 10.12 -28.25
C THR A 30 -0.89 8.65 -28.37
N GLY A 31 -2.00 8.22 -27.78
CA GLY A 31 -2.43 6.83 -27.71
C GLY A 31 -1.61 5.97 -26.74
N PHE A 32 -0.70 6.58 -25.96
CA PHE A 32 0.19 5.90 -25.02
C PHE A 32 0.20 6.60 -23.67
N PRO A 33 0.45 5.86 -22.57
CA PRO A 33 0.66 6.48 -21.27
C PRO A 33 1.95 7.31 -21.26
N VAL A 34 2.00 8.35 -20.42
CA VAL A 34 3.23 9.12 -20.24
C VAL A 34 4.25 8.26 -19.50
N MET A 35 5.40 8.08 -20.14
CA MET A 35 6.51 7.30 -19.60
C MET A 35 7.74 8.17 -19.39
N ILE A 36 8.43 7.93 -18.29
CA ILE A 36 9.80 8.41 -18.09
C ILE A 36 10.73 7.20 -18.21
N SER A 37 11.68 7.28 -19.12
CA SER A 37 12.69 6.24 -19.34
C SER A 37 14.09 6.75 -19.02
N SER A 38 14.99 5.83 -18.67
CA SER A 38 16.39 6.16 -18.36
C SER A 38 17.25 6.55 -19.56
N GLY A 39 16.75 6.39 -20.79
CA GLY A 39 17.45 6.80 -22.02
C GLY A 39 16.68 6.46 -23.30
N GLN A 40 17.17 6.95 -24.44
CA GLN A 40 16.70 6.54 -25.77
C GLN A 40 17.43 5.26 -26.17
N VAL A 41 16.89 4.10 -25.79
CA VAL A 41 17.51 2.81 -26.10
C VAL A 41 16.93 2.27 -27.41
N SER A 42 17.81 1.93 -28.35
CA SER A 42 17.41 1.25 -29.58
C SER A 42 16.84 -0.14 -29.25
N VAL A 43 15.86 -0.57 -30.02
CA VAL A 43 15.12 -1.83 -29.86
C VAL A 43 16.03 -3.08 -29.78
N ASN A 44 17.28 -2.96 -30.25
CA ASN A 44 18.26 -4.04 -30.31
C ASN A 44 19.28 -4.03 -29.15
N SER A 45 19.23 -3.05 -28.24
CA SER A 45 20.28 -2.82 -27.23
C SER A 45 19.77 -2.81 -25.78
N LEU A 46 18.79 -3.66 -25.44
CA LEU A 46 18.31 -3.88 -24.06
C LEU A 46 19.36 -4.55 -23.14
N THR A 47 20.63 -4.56 -23.52
CA THR A 47 21.76 -5.10 -22.75
C THR A 47 22.25 -4.14 -21.66
N GLN A 48 21.94 -2.84 -21.76
CA GLN A 48 22.23 -1.84 -20.73
C GLN A 48 21.07 -1.70 -19.76
N THR A 49 21.35 -1.40 -18.48
CA THR A 49 20.30 -1.20 -17.47
C THR A 49 19.33 -0.10 -17.90
N TYR A 50 18.09 -0.49 -18.09
CA TYR A 50 17.00 0.35 -18.55
C TYR A 50 15.84 0.22 -17.58
N TYR A 51 15.33 1.35 -17.12
CA TYR A 51 14.13 1.40 -16.31
C TYR A 51 13.11 2.33 -16.95
N ARG A 52 11.85 1.96 -16.82
CA ARG A 52 10.71 2.83 -17.10
C ARG A 52 9.94 3.09 -15.82
N ILE A 53 9.45 4.31 -15.72
CA ILE A 53 8.38 4.68 -14.82
C ILE A 53 7.17 4.91 -15.73
N SER A 54 6.22 3.97 -15.69
CA SER A 54 4.96 4.13 -16.40
C SER A 54 3.97 4.75 -15.43
N PHE A 55 3.53 5.96 -15.73
CA PHE A 55 2.34 6.49 -15.09
C PHE A 55 1.19 5.84 -15.84
N GLY A 56 0.50 4.86 -15.23
CA GLY A 56 -0.71 4.14 -15.69
C GLY A 56 -0.54 2.97 -16.66
N ILE A 57 -1.69 2.49 -17.17
CA ILE A 57 -1.84 1.16 -17.77
C ILE A 57 -2.15 1.30 -19.26
N GLY A 58 -1.16 1.08 -20.14
CA GLY A 58 -1.32 1.24 -21.59
C GLY A 58 -2.52 0.48 -22.18
N TYR A 59 -2.77 -0.75 -21.70
CA TYR A 59 -3.91 -1.55 -22.15
C TYR A 59 -5.28 -0.89 -21.89
N LEU A 60 -5.43 -0.15 -20.79
CA LEU A 60 -6.69 0.54 -20.47
C LEU A 60 -6.92 1.78 -21.33
N ILE A 61 -5.90 2.22 -22.07
CA ILE A 61 -5.90 3.45 -22.86
C ILE A 61 -5.91 3.11 -24.36
N GLN A 62 -5.57 1.87 -24.73
CA GLN A 62 -5.57 1.41 -26.11
C GLN A 62 -7.01 1.19 -26.60
N GLY A 63 -7.43 2.02 -27.55
CA GLY A 63 -8.70 1.89 -28.24
C GLY A 63 -9.58 3.13 -28.11
N TYR A 64 -10.32 3.43 -29.18
CA TYR A 64 -11.13 4.64 -29.30
C TYR A 64 -12.17 4.77 -28.16
N VAL A 65 -12.85 3.68 -27.82
CA VAL A 65 -13.89 3.65 -26.77
C VAL A 65 -13.29 3.89 -25.38
N GLN A 66 -12.13 3.30 -25.11
CA GLN A 66 -11.41 3.44 -23.85
C GLN A 66 -10.95 4.88 -23.66
N ILE A 67 -10.32 5.47 -24.68
CA ILE A 67 -9.88 6.87 -24.68
C ILE A 67 -11.06 7.81 -24.40
N LEU A 68 -12.19 7.63 -25.08
CA LEU A 68 -13.40 8.43 -24.85
C LEU A 68 -13.94 8.28 -23.42
N THR A 69 -13.93 7.07 -22.88
CA THR A 69 -14.39 6.80 -21.51
C THR A 69 -13.54 7.57 -20.50
N TRP A 70 -12.22 7.52 -20.64
CA TRP A 70 -11.31 8.23 -19.75
C TRP A 70 -11.39 9.75 -19.90
N LEU A 71 -11.53 10.25 -21.13
CA LEU A 71 -11.74 11.67 -21.38
C LEU A 71 -13.03 12.16 -20.73
N PHE A 72 -14.13 11.39 -20.84
CA PHE A 72 -15.38 11.70 -20.16
C PHE A 72 -15.21 11.77 -18.64
N LEU A 73 -14.54 10.78 -18.02
CA LEU A 73 -14.27 10.79 -16.58
C LEU A 73 -13.41 11.99 -16.16
N ALA A 74 -12.44 12.39 -16.99
CA ALA A 74 -11.58 13.54 -16.74
C ALA A 74 -12.36 14.87 -16.79
N VAL A 75 -13.23 15.04 -17.80
CA VAL A 75 -14.15 16.19 -17.91
C VAL A 75 -15.10 16.22 -16.71
N LEU A 76 -15.66 15.07 -16.31
CA LEU A 76 -16.52 14.97 -15.14
C LEU A 76 -15.78 15.37 -13.86
N ASN A 77 -14.55 14.91 -13.66
CA ASN A 77 -13.74 15.30 -12.50
C ASN A 77 -13.45 16.81 -12.50
N PHE A 78 -13.05 17.37 -13.65
CA PHE A 78 -12.75 18.79 -13.80
C PHE A 78 -13.99 19.67 -13.56
N THR A 79 -15.14 19.31 -14.12
CA THR A 79 -16.41 20.03 -13.90
C THR A 79 -16.86 20.00 -12.44
N LEU A 80 -16.75 18.86 -11.76
CA LEU A 80 -17.04 18.74 -10.33
C LEU A 80 -16.16 19.68 -9.50
N THR A 81 -14.84 19.64 -9.69
CA THR A 81 -13.93 20.54 -8.96
C THR A 81 -14.16 22.03 -9.26
N THR A 82 -14.51 22.37 -10.51
CA THR A 82 -14.87 23.74 -10.91
C THR A 82 -16.13 24.19 -10.17
N SER A 83 -17.16 23.34 -10.10
CA SER A 83 -18.37 23.63 -9.34
C SER A 83 -18.10 23.86 -7.85
N MET A 84 -17.14 23.14 -7.27
CA MET A 84 -16.74 23.30 -5.87
C MET A 84 -16.02 24.64 -5.62
N VAL A 85 -15.24 25.13 -6.60
CA VAL A 85 -14.59 26.45 -6.52
C VAL A 85 -15.61 27.58 -6.68
N LEU A 86 -16.57 27.44 -7.62
CA LEU A 86 -17.62 28.43 -7.88
C LEU A 86 -18.65 28.51 -6.74
N ALA A 87 -18.96 27.39 -6.08
CA ALA A 87 -19.90 27.31 -4.97
C ALA A 87 -19.25 26.77 -3.68
N PRO A 88 -18.32 27.52 -3.05
CA PRO A 88 -17.47 27.04 -1.96
C PRO A 88 -18.22 26.81 -0.64
N GLU A 89 -19.44 27.30 -0.50
CA GLU A 89 -20.22 27.22 0.73
C GLU A 89 -20.73 25.80 1.03
N ARG A 90 -20.96 24.99 -0.02
CA ARG A 90 -21.44 23.60 0.10
C ARG A 90 -20.84 22.73 -1.01
N PRO A 91 -19.53 22.40 -0.96
CA PRO A 91 -18.90 21.60 -2.00
C PRO A 91 -19.48 20.18 -1.99
N LYS A 92 -20.52 19.93 -2.77
CA LYS A 92 -21.07 18.58 -3.00
C LYS A 92 -20.16 17.91 -4.03
N GLY A 93 -19.79 16.65 -3.79
CA GLY A 93 -19.01 15.89 -4.77
C GLY A 93 -17.53 15.69 -4.45
N ASP A 94 -17.05 16.06 -3.26
CA ASP A 94 -15.69 15.75 -2.77
C ASP A 94 -15.35 14.25 -2.84
N ILE A 95 -16.31 13.36 -2.50
CA ILE A 95 -16.14 11.90 -2.70
C ILE A 95 -15.97 11.53 -4.15
N PHE A 96 -16.79 12.08 -5.02
CA PHE A 96 -16.71 11.78 -6.44
C PHE A 96 -15.41 12.29 -7.04
N VAL A 97 -14.95 13.49 -6.66
CA VAL A 97 -13.64 14.01 -7.09
C VAL A 97 -12.52 13.11 -6.59
N PHE A 98 -12.56 12.66 -5.33
CA PHE A 98 -11.56 11.72 -4.82
C PHE A 98 -11.54 10.40 -5.61
N VAL A 99 -12.69 9.76 -5.79
CA VAL A 99 -12.81 8.48 -6.52
C VAL A 99 -12.43 8.64 -7.98
N LEU A 100 -12.91 9.68 -8.67
CA LEU A 100 -12.57 9.96 -10.06
C LEU A 100 -11.08 10.27 -10.21
N SER A 101 -10.49 11.06 -9.31
CA SER A 101 -9.05 11.35 -9.35
C SER A 101 -8.20 10.10 -9.11
N LEU A 102 -8.69 9.17 -8.30
CA LEU A 102 -8.07 7.86 -8.09
C LEU A 102 -8.20 6.95 -9.32
N LEU A 103 -9.38 6.89 -9.94
CA LEU A 103 -9.59 6.12 -11.17
C LEU A 103 -8.77 6.68 -12.33
N LEU A 104 -8.73 8.01 -12.46
CA LEU A 104 -7.97 8.71 -13.51
C LEU A 104 -6.46 8.53 -13.36
N PHE A 105 -5.96 8.12 -12.19
CA PHE A 105 -4.57 7.68 -12.04
C PHE A 105 -4.22 6.51 -12.98
N LEU A 106 -5.20 5.66 -13.32
CA LEU A 106 -5.02 4.51 -14.22
C LEU A 106 -4.84 4.90 -15.70
N THR A 107 -5.35 6.08 -16.10
CA THR A 107 -5.22 6.64 -17.47
C THR A 107 -3.81 7.01 -17.85
N GLY A 108 -2.95 7.03 -16.86
CA GLY A 108 -1.55 6.98 -17.12
C GLY A 108 -0.93 8.18 -17.76
N GLY A 109 -0.87 9.27 -17.00
CA GLY A 109 0.21 10.16 -17.31
C GLY A 109 0.59 11.13 -16.22
N GLY A 110 1.90 11.39 -16.23
CA GLY A 110 2.58 12.68 -16.11
C GLY A 110 2.29 13.53 -14.88
N PHE A 111 1.03 13.71 -14.54
CA PHE A 111 0.60 14.49 -13.40
C PHE A 111 0.16 13.57 -12.26
N ILE A 112 1.10 12.72 -11.79
CA ILE A 112 1.08 12.27 -10.38
C ILE A 112 0.82 13.47 -9.49
N ILE A 113 1.46 14.61 -9.79
CA ILE A 113 1.22 15.89 -9.13
C ILE A 113 -0.26 16.27 -9.20
N GLY A 114 -0.90 16.17 -10.36
CA GLY A 114 -2.34 16.44 -10.53
C GLY A 114 -3.23 15.54 -9.67
N SER A 115 -3.04 14.22 -9.74
CA SER A 115 -3.75 13.25 -8.88
C SER A 115 -3.47 13.48 -7.40
N VAL A 116 -2.22 13.70 -7.00
CA VAL A 116 -1.82 13.98 -5.60
C VAL A 116 -2.46 15.26 -5.11
N LEU A 117 -2.44 16.36 -5.89
CA LEU A 117 -3.08 17.62 -5.54
C LEU A 117 -4.59 17.46 -5.45
N ALA A 118 -5.22 16.77 -6.40
CA ALA A 118 -6.67 16.55 -6.42
C ALA A 118 -7.15 15.67 -5.26
N ILE A 119 -6.41 14.60 -4.97
CA ILE A 119 -6.66 13.68 -3.85
C ILE A 119 -6.43 14.42 -2.52
N THR A 120 -5.31 15.13 -2.37
CA THR A 120 -4.97 15.87 -1.14
C THR A 120 -5.97 16.99 -0.88
N GLY A 121 -6.30 17.76 -1.91
CA GLY A 121 -7.34 18.79 -1.85
C GLY A 121 -8.67 18.19 -1.42
N SER A 122 -9.06 17.06 -2.02
CA SER A 122 -10.33 16.39 -1.71
C SER A 122 -10.34 15.90 -0.26
N ILE A 123 -9.27 15.25 0.20
CA ILE A 123 -9.05 14.83 1.60
C ILE A 123 -9.12 16.03 2.56
N CYS A 124 -8.54 17.17 2.21
CA CYS A 124 -8.60 18.37 3.04
C CYS A 124 -10.01 18.99 3.07
N LEU A 125 -10.75 18.96 1.95
CA LEU A 125 -12.15 19.42 1.90
C LEU A 125 -13.08 18.53 2.68
N PHE A 126 -12.84 17.22 2.60
CA PHE A 126 -13.51 16.24 3.43
C PHE A 126 -13.30 16.53 4.92
N ARG A 127 -12.14 17.04 5.33
CA ARG A 127 -11.80 17.29 6.74
C ARG A 127 -12.66 18.41 7.33
N ARG A 128 -13.16 19.30 6.46
CA ARG A 128 -13.99 20.46 6.81
C ARG A 128 -15.42 20.07 7.21
N ARG A 129 -15.94 18.95 6.71
CA ARG A 129 -17.16 18.32 7.22
C ARG A 129 -16.72 17.34 8.30
N GLN A 130 -16.97 17.65 9.57
CA GLN A 130 -16.52 16.86 10.73
C GLN A 130 -16.67 15.33 10.54
N GLN A 131 -15.79 14.60 11.24
CA GLN A 131 -15.68 13.13 11.34
C GLN A 131 -14.87 12.36 10.28
N ILE A 132 -13.89 12.97 9.56
CA ILE A 132 -12.92 12.14 8.79
C ILE A 132 -12.25 11.10 9.69
N GLY A 133 -11.77 11.51 10.87
CA GLY A 133 -11.04 10.61 11.77
C GLY A 133 -11.86 9.38 12.17
N GLU A 134 -13.19 9.48 12.11
CA GLU A 134 -14.11 8.37 12.40
C GLU A 134 -14.46 7.55 11.15
N LYS A 135 -14.28 8.11 9.95
CA LYS A 135 -14.53 7.43 8.67
C LYS A 135 -13.35 6.57 8.24
N PHE A 136 -13.64 5.50 7.52
CA PHE A 136 -12.68 4.48 7.09
C PHE A 136 -11.38 5.05 6.47
N VAL A 137 -11.50 5.90 5.45
CA VAL A 137 -10.34 6.52 4.76
C VAL A 137 -9.54 7.43 5.68
N GLY A 138 -10.20 8.15 6.60
CA GLY A 138 -9.51 9.00 7.56
C GLY A 138 -8.68 8.22 8.56
N ARG A 139 -9.17 7.05 8.97
CA ARG A 139 -8.41 6.12 9.82
C ARG A 139 -7.17 5.59 9.09
N ILE A 140 -7.28 5.23 7.81
CA ILE A 140 -6.12 4.85 6.97
C ILE A 140 -5.06 5.97 6.97
N LEU A 141 -5.47 7.22 6.72
CA LEU A 141 -4.56 8.36 6.69
C LEU A 141 -3.92 8.66 8.05
N LYS A 142 -4.63 8.39 9.15
CA LYS A 142 -4.09 8.50 10.51
C LYS A 142 -3.00 7.44 10.77
N VAL A 143 -3.20 6.19 10.35
CA VAL A 143 -2.16 5.14 10.41
C VAL A 143 -0.93 5.57 9.62
N LEU A 144 -1.10 5.99 8.36
CA LEU A 144 -0.01 6.49 7.52
C LEU A 144 0.68 7.75 8.07
N ARG A 145 0.22 8.32 9.20
CA ARG A 145 0.85 9.45 9.88
C ARG A 145 1.37 9.09 11.27
N PHE A 146 1.37 7.80 11.62
CA PHE A 146 1.75 7.32 12.94
C PHE A 146 0.91 7.95 14.08
N ASP A 147 -0.37 8.26 13.81
CA ASP A 147 -1.26 8.87 14.81
C ASP A 147 -1.65 7.85 15.88
N SER A 148 -0.95 7.88 17.03
CA SER A 148 -1.16 6.95 18.14
C SER A 148 -2.57 6.99 18.71
N SER A 149 -3.29 8.11 18.56
CA SER A 149 -4.67 8.24 19.06
C SER A 149 -5.63 7.26 18.39
N LEU A 150 -5.36 6.88 17.13
CA LEU A 150 -6.20 5.92 16.42
C LEU A 150 -6.12 4.52 17.04
N PHE A 151 -4.92 4.06 17.39
CA PHE A 151 -4.73 2.73 17.95
C PHE A 151 -5.44 2.62 19.31
N ARG A 152 -5.42 3.68 20.11
CA ARG A 152 -6.19 3.79 21.35
C ARG A 152 -7.70 3.81 21.11
N GLU A 153 -8.17 4.64 20.18
CA GLU A 153 -9.60 4.72 19.81
C GLU A 153 -10.15 3.35 19.37
N VAL A 154 -9.39 2.63 18.54
CA VAL A 154 -9.80 1.33 17.98
C VAL A 154 -9.77 0.22 19.05
N LYS A 155 -8.85 0.30 20.02
CA LYS A 155 -8.80 -0.59 21.19
C LYS A 155 -10.06 -0.48 22.04
N GLU A 156 -10.56 0.75 22.25
CA GLU A 156 -11.67 1.04 23.17
C GLU A 156 -13.07 0.93 22.51
N LYS A 157 -13.19 1.18 21.20
CA LYS A 157 -14.50 1.31 20.53
C LYS A 157 -15.12 -0.03 20.15
N GLU A 158 -16.23 -0.38 20.80
CA GLU A 158 -17.09 -1.50 20.41
C GLU A 158 -17.60 -1.37 18.96
N GLY A 159 -17.64 -2.48 18.22
CA GLY A 159 -18.09 -2.51 16.82
C GLY A 159 -17.01 -2.29 15.76
N SER A 160 -15.74 -2.06 16.13
CA SER A 160 -14.65 -1.81 15.16
C SER A 160 -14.14 -3.06 14.41
N HIS A 161 -14.65 -4.27 14.71
CA HIS A 161 -14.18 -5.52 14.11
C HIS A 161 -14.38 -5.62 12.61
N ASN A 162 -15.57 -5.27 12.12
CA ASN A 162 -15.88 -5.36 10.70
C ASN A 162 -14.94 -4.45 9.89
N GLN A 163 -14.58 -3.29 10.46
CA GLN A 163 -13.62 -2.38 9.83
C GLN A 163 -12.21 -2.97 9.81
N ALA A 164 -11.74 -3.58 10.91
CA ALA A 164 -10.44 -4.24 10.96
C ALA A 164 -10.33 -5.37 9.93
N ILE A 165 -11.35 -6.22 9.82
CA ILE A 165 -11.41 -7.28 8.79
C ILE A 165 -11.37 -6.68 7.40
N PHE A 166 -12.15 -5.63 7.14
CA PHE A 166 -12.16 -4.95 5.84
C PHE A 166 -10.81 -4.31 5.50
N ILE A 167 -10.07 -3.77 6.49
CA ILE A 167 -8.69 -3.29 6.27
C ILE A 167 -7.80 -4.44 5.83
N ILE A 168 -7.83 -5.58 6.53
CA ILE A 168 -7.00 -6.73 6.15
C ILE A 168 -7.34 -7.22 4.76
N ILE A 169 -8.63 -7.35 4.42
CA ILE A 169 -9.06 -7.75 3.08
C ILE A 169 -8.56 -6.76 2.03
N MET A 170 -8.77 -5.45 2.25
CA MET A 170 -8.37 -4.41 1.32
C MET A 170 -6.85 -4.39 1.13
N VAL A 171 -6.07 -4.35 2.21
CA VAL A 171 -4.60 -4.35 2.16
C VAL A 171 -4.07 -5.59 1.46
N SER A 172 -4.61 -6.77 1.80
CA SER A 172 -4.15 -8.04 1.21
C SER A 172 -4.50 -8.14 -0.27
N PHE A 173 -5.67 -7.67 -0.67
CA PHE A 173 -6.05 -7.56 -2.08
C PHE A 173 -5.09 -6.62 -2.83
N LEU A 174 -4.79 -5.45 -2.27
CA LEU A 174 -3.87 -4.47 -2.87
C LEU A 174 -2.44 -5.02 -3.02
N ILE A 175 -1.93 -5.70 -1.99
CA ILE A 175 -0.63 -6.39 -2.04
C ILE A 175 -0.63 -7.42 -3.17
N GLY A 176 -1.62 -8.34 -3.18
CA GLY A 176 -1.65 -9.43 -4.14
C GLY A 176 -1.89 -8.99 -5.58
N LEU A 177 -2.60 -7.87 -5.77
CA LEU A 177 -2.77 -7.22 -7.07
C LEU A 177 -1.46 -6.57 -7.53
N GLY A 178 -0.81 -5.76 -6.68
CA GLY A 178 0.48 -5.15 -7.00
C GLY A 178 1.55 -6.17 -7.33
N SER A 179 1.69 -7.19 -6.47
CA SER A 179 2.66 -8.26 -6.68
C SER A 179 2.31 -9.12 -7.89
N GLY A 180 1.03 -9.44 -8.12
CA GLY A 180 0.58 -10.24 -9.25
C GLY A 180 0.81 -9.55 -10.60
N ILE A 181 0.48 -8.25 -10.70
CA ILE A 181 0.77 -7.45 -11.90
C ILE A 181 2.28 -7.41 -12.14
N TYR A 182 3.06 -7.15 -11.08
CA TYR A 182 4.51 -7.07 -11.19
C TYR A 182 5.12 -8.38 -11.69
N THR A 183 4.86 -9.50 -11.00
CA THR A 183 5.47 -10.80 -11.33
C THR A 183 5.02 -11.30 -12.70
N TYR A 184 3.76 -11.11 -13.07
CA TYR A 184 3.27 -11.48 -14.40
C TYR A 184 4.02 -10.72 -15.51
N ASN A 185 4.14 -9.40 -15.36
CA ASN A 185 4.83 -8.57 -16.36
C ASN A 185 6.36 -8.80 -16.34
N ALA A 186 6.97 -9.01 -15.17
CA ALA A 186 8.37 -9.38 -15.05
C ALA A 186 8.67 -10.71 -15.77
N ASN A 187 7.81 -11.73 -15.58
CA ASN A 187 7.94 -13.00 -16.29
C ASN A 187 7.80 -12.83 -17.81
N LYS A 188 6.92 -11.95 -18.28
CA LYS A 188 6.81 -11.63 -19.72
C LYS A 188 8.07 -10.95 -20.26
N ILE A 189 8.65 -10.03 -19.51
CA ILE A 189 9.94 -9.39 -19.86
C ILE A 189 11.05 -10.45 -19.99
N LEU A 190 11.15 -11.37 -19.03
CA LEU A 190 12.21 -12.38 -19.01
C LEU A 190 12.08 -13.44 -20.11
N ASN A 191 10.84 -13.81 -20.48
CA ASN A 191 10.60 -14.94 -21.37
C ASN A 191 10.36 -14.55 -22.84
N SER A 192 10.10 -13.27 -23.15
CA SER A 192 9.72 -12.83 -24.49
C SER A 192 10.28 -11.46 -24.81
N MET A 193 11.21 -11.39 -25.77
CA MET A 193 11.80 -10.13 -26.22
C MET A 193 10.75 -9.17 -26.82
N ASN A 194 9.71 -9.70 -27.45
CA ASN A 194 8.62 -8.89 -27.99
C ASN A 194 7.78 -8.28 -26.86
N ASP A 195 7.47 -9.05 -25.82
CA ASP A 195 6.73 -8.53 -24.66
C ASP A 195 7.59 -7.57 -23.85
N ALA A 196 8.89 -7.85 -23.70
CA ALA A 196 9.85 -6.94 -23.09
C ALA A 196 9.87 -5.57 -23.79
N LYS A 197 9.87 -5.54 -25.14
CA LYS A 197 9.78 -4.29 -25.91
C LYS A 197 8.46 -3.57 -25.67
N ARG A 198 7.34 -4.28 -25.74
CA ARG A 198 6.00 -3.69 -25.53
C ARG A 198 5.85 -3.10 -24.13
N ILE A 199 6.32 -3.82 -23.13
CA ILE A 199 6.35 -3.36 -21.76
C ILE A 199 7.38 -2.23 -21.68
N LEU A 200 8.67 -2.51 -21.67
CA LEU A 200 9.69 -1.52 -21.34
C LEU A 200 9.71 -0.27 -22.24
N LEU A 201 9.42 -0.39 -23.54
CA LEU A 201 9.49 0.73 -24.49
C LEU A 201 8.13 1.38 -24.79
N LEU A 202 7.03 0.61 -24.85
CA LEU A 202 5.73 1.13 -25.28
C LEU A 202 4.75 1.43 -24.14
N GLY A 203 5.06 1.04 -22.91
CA GLY A 203 4.17 1.37 -21.79
C GLY A 203 3.09 0.33 -21.53
N ASP A 204 3.15 -0.82 -22.20
CA ASP A 204 2.15 -1.86 -22.01
C ASP A 204 2.25 -2.45 -20.60
N MET A 205 1.09 -2.78 -20.03
CA MET A 205 0.97 -3.62 -18.85
C MET A 205 -0.08 -4.67 -19.16
N PHE A 206 0.35 -5.93 -19.14
CA PHE A 206 -0.57 -7.04 -19.34
C PHE A 206 -1.34 -7.30 -18.06
N PHE A 207 -2.65 -7.51 -18.23
CA PHE A 207 -3.56 -7.88 -17.17
C PHE A 207 -4.31 -9.15 -17.55
N ASP A 208 -4.20 -10.19 -16.74
CA ASP A 208 -4.73 -11.52 -17.04
C ASP A 208 -5.31 -12.17 -15.77
N ILE A 209 -6.14 -13.20 -15.92
CA ILE A 209 -6.85 -13.91 -14.84
C ILE A 209 -5.91 -14.37 -13.70
N PRO A 210 -4.68 -14.87 -13.96
CA PRO A 210 -3.74 -15.26 -12.89
C PRO A 210 -3.42 -14.13 -11.90
N ILE A 211 -3.48 -12.86 -12.34
CA ILE A 211 -3.25 -11.70 -11.47
C ILE A 211 -4.37 -11.59 -10.43
N LEU A 212 -5.63 -11.80 -10.85
CA LEU A 212 -6.76 -11.77 -9.93
C LEU A 212 -6.71 -12.95 -8.97
N SER A 213 -6.27 -14.13 -9.43
CA SER A 213 -6.03 -15.28 -8.56
C SER A 213 -5.00 -14.95 -7.46
N SER A 214 -3.89 -14.29 -7.80
CA SER A 214 -2.90 -13.81 -6.83
C SER A 214 -3.53 -12.88 -5.78
N ALA A 215 -4.37 -11.93 -6.20
CA ALA A 215 -5.06 -11.01 -5.28
C ALA A 215 -6.01 -11.76 -4.31
N LEU A 216 -6.77 -12.73 -4.82
CA LEU A 216 -7.69 -13.53 -4.00
C LEU A 216 -6.95 -14.44 -3.02
N THR A 217 -5.89 -15.14 -3.45
CA THR A 217 -5.07 -15.98 -2.57
C THR A 217 -4.43 -15.14 -1.46
N ASN A 218 -4.00 -13.91 -1.77
CA ASN A 218 -3.42 -13.02 -0.77
C ASN A 218 -4.44 -12.59 0.29
N ILE A 219 -5.74 -12.43 -0.02
CA ILE A 219 -6.76 -12.16 1.00
C ILE A 219 -6.78 -13.28 2.05
N SER A 220 -6.84 -14.54 1.62
CA SER A 220 -6.84 -15.69 2.53
C SER A 220 -5.56 -15.75 3.37
N LEU A 221 -4.40 -15.58 2.74
CA LEU A 221 -3.12 -15.54 3.46
C LEU A 221 -3.03 -14.37 4.43
N GLY A 222 -3.52 -13.20 4.05
CA GLY A 222 -3.50 -11.99 4.87
C GLY A 222 -4.31 -12.14 6.15
N ILE A 223 -5.51 -12.74 6.06
CA ILE A 223 -6.33 -13.04 7.24
C ILE A 223 -5.61 -14.00 8.18
N ILE A 224 -5.03 -15.08 7.64
CA ILE A 224 -4.28 -16.08 8.42
C ILE A 224 -3.06 -15.42 9.09
N LYS A 225 -2.26 -14.66 8.32
CA LYS A 225 -1.08 -13.94 8.80
C LYS A 225 -1.42 -12.95 9.91
N TRP A 226 -2.49 -12.16 9.73
CA TRP A 226 -2.96 -11.20 10.73
C TRP A 226 -3.38 -11.90 12.04
N MET A 227 -4.12 -13.02 11.94
CA MET A 227 -4.51 -13.81 13.10
C MET A 227 -3.30 -14.36 13.87
N ILE A 228 -2.33 -14.96 13.16
CA ILE A 228 -1.12 -15.52 13.76
C ILE A 228 -0.32 -14.42 14.46
N LEU A 229 -0.06 -13.30 13.77
CA LEU A 229 0.69 -12.18 14.37
C LEU A 229 -0.03 -11.64 15.60
N SER A 230 -1.34 -11.42 15.51
CA SER A 230 -2.14 -10.91 16.63
C SER A 230 -2.11 -11.87 17.83
N LEU A 231 -2.14 -13.18 17.57
CA LEU A 231 -2.06 -14.21 18.61
C LEU A 231 -0.70 -14.21 19.30
N ILE A 232 0.38 -14.14 18.53
CA ILE A 232 1.74 -14.10 19.09
C ILE A 232 1.93 -12.83 19.92
N VAL A 233 1.55 -11.66 19.40
CA VAL A 233 1.65 -10.39 20.14
C VAL A 233 0.80 -10.44 21.40
N TYR A 234 -0.42 -10.98 21.32
CA TYR A 234 -1.28 -11.20 22.48
C TYR A 234 -0.63 -12.11 23.53
N LEU A 235 -0.05 -13.26 23.13
CA LEU A 235 0.60 -14.18 24.05
C LEU A 235 1.83 -13.55 24.70
N VAL A 236 2.67 -12.84 23.93
CA VAL A 236 3.85 -12.15 24.46
C VAL A 236 3.43 -11.05 25.44
N GLY A 237 2.53 -10.15 25.06
CA GLY A 237 2.12 -9.05 25.94
C GLY A 237 1.30 -9.49 27.15
N SER A 238 0.32 -10.38 26.97
CA SER A 238 -0.56 -10.77 28.07
C SER A 238 0.05 -11.83 28.99
N ARG A 239 0.73 -12.84 28.43
CA ARG A 239 1.22 -13.99 29.23
C ARG A 239 2.66 -13.82 29.68
N ILE A 240 3.54 -13.30 28.83
CA ILE A 240 4.96 -13.14 29.19
C ILE A 240 5.15 -11.87 30.03
N MET A 241 4.58 -10.73 29.60
CA MET A 241 4.71 -9.49 30.37
C MET A 241 3.73 -9.39 31.55
N GLY A 242 2.65 -10.17 31.52
CA GLY A 242 1.62 -10.21 32.55
C GLY A 242 0.62 -9.06 32.48
N VAL A 243 0.44 -8.43 31.32
CA VAL A 243 -0.52 -7.34 31.14
C VAL A 243 -1.92 -7.91 30.88
N ASN A 244 -2.91 -7.52 31.67
CA ASN A 244 -4.30 -7.96 31.45
C ASN A 244 -4.90 -7.19 30.26
N THR A 245 -4.97 -7.85 29.12
CA THR A 245 -5.57 -7.31 27.90
C THR A 245 -6.33 -8.43 27.20
N GLU A 246 -7.43 -8.11 26.51
CA GLU A 246 -8.17 -9.08 25.71
C GLU A 246 -7.56 -9.24 24.32
N PHE A 247 -7.71 -10.42 23.70
CA PHE A 247 -7.23 -10.66 22.33
C PHE A 247 -7.79 -9.65 21.33
N LYS A 248 -9.07 -9.30 21.48
CA LYS A 248 -9.77 -8.28 20.67
C LYS A 248 -9.08 -6.92 20.74
N ALA A 249 -8.69 -6.48 21.94
CA ALA A 249 -8.01 -5.20 22.14
C ALA A 249 -6.62 -5.16 21.48
N VAL A 250 -6.02 -6.32 21.20
CA VAL A 250 -4.72 -6.45 20.52
C VAL A 250 -4.89 -6.60 19.00
N SER A 251 -5.82 -7.45 18.54
CA SER A 251 -5.96 -7.77 17.13
C SER A 251 -6.48 -6.60 16.29
N LEU A 252 -7.34 -5.74 16.86
CA LEU A 252 -7.88 -4.59 16.14
C LEU A 252 -6.80 -3.56 15.79
N PRO A 253 -5.99 -3.03 16.73
CA PRO A 253 -4.92 -2.09 16.38
C PRO A 253 -3.87 -2.69 15.42
N ILE A 254 -3.57 -3.98 15.55
CA ILE A 254 -2.65 -4.67 14.64
C ILE A 254 -3.21 -4.71 13.21
N ALA A 255 -4.52 -4.89 13.03
CA ALA A 255 -5.12 -4.84 11.70
C ALA A 255 -4.87 -3.49 11.01
N TYR A 256 -5.03 -2.39 11.75
CA TYR A 256 -4.75 -1.05 11.25
C TYR A 256 -3.26 -0.87 10.95
N ALA A 257 -2.36 -1.43 11.74
CA ALA A 257 -0.92 -1.35 11.48
C ALA A 257 -0.53 -1.90 10.10
N HIS A 258 -1.29 -2.82 9.50
CA HIS A 258 -1.03 -3.37 8.16
C HIS A 258 -1.24 -2.39 7.01
N VAL A 259 -1.91 -1.25 7.24
CA VAL A 259 -2.26 -0.27 6.17
C VAL A 259 -1.09 0.12 5.26
N PRO A 260 0.14 0.41 5.75
CA PRO A 260 1.26 0.77 4.89
C PRO A 260 1.63 -0.31 3.86
N LEU A 261 1.38 -1.60 4.15
CA LEU A 261 1.64 -2.70 3.22
C LEU A 261 0.76 -2.59 1.98
N GLY A 262 -0.41 -1.95 2.07
CA GLY A 262 -1.27 -1.70 0.91
C GLY A 262 -0.61 -0.84 -0.18
N LEU A 263 0.44 -0.10 0.15
CA LEU A 263 1.23 0.68 -0.82
C LEU A 263 2.02 -0.21 -1.79
N GLN A 264 2.16 -1.51 -1.51
CA GLN A 264 2.77 -2.46 -2.45
C GLN A 264 1.96 -2.64 -3.74
N VAL A 265 0.71 -2.14 -3.80
CA VAL A 265 -0.04 -2.02 -5.06
C VAL A 265 0.73 -1.24 -6.14
N PHE A 266 1.64 -0.36 -5.72
CA PHE A 266 2.45 0.47 -6.60
C PHE A 266 3.72 -0.21 -7.13
N LEU A 267 3.97 -1.48 -6.80
CA LEU A 267 5.09 -2.25 -7.35
C LEU A 267 5.23 -2.13 -8.88
N PRO A 268 4.15 -2.23 -9.70
CA PRO A 268 4.25 -2.17 -11.16
C PRO A 268 4.60 -0.81 -11.75
N ILE A 269 4.69 0.26 -10.93
CA ILE A 269 5.01 1.61 -11.42
C ILE A 269 6.39 1.63 -12.09
N VAL A 270 7.35 0.91 -11.51
CA VAL A 270 8.71 0.81 -12.04
C VAL A 270 8.93 -0.60 -12.56
N LEU A 271 9.21 -0.70 -13.85
CA LEU A 271 9.61 -1.94 -14.50
C LEU A 271 10.93 -1.66 -15.23
N SER A 272 11.84 -2.61 -15.14
CA SER A 272 13.18 -2.48 -15.70
C SER A 272 13.58 -3.79 -16.38
N ASN A 273 14.72 -3.81 -17.07
CA ASN A 273 15.37 -5.05 -17.42
C ASN A 273 16.25 -5.55 -16.26
N GLU A 274 16.85 -6.72 -16.44
CA GLU A 274 17.83 -7.23 -15.49
C GLU A 274 19.05 -6.28 -15.38
N PRO A 275 19.65 -6.16 -14.18
CA PRO A 275 19.28 -6.84 -12.92
C PRO A 275 18.25 -6.07 -12.07
N MET A 276 17.83 -4.87 -12.47
CA MET A 276 16.93 -4.05 -11.66
C MET A 276 15.51 -4.64 -11.57
N LEU A 277 15.12 -5.46 -12.54
CA LEU A 277 13.84 -6.17 -12.56
C LEU A 277 13.65 -7.08 -11.33
N THR A 278 14.73 -7.57 -10.72
CA THR A 278 14.64 -8.36 -9.49
C THR A 278 14.84 -7.52 -8.23
N ASN A 279 15.56 -6.40 -8.33
CA ASN A 279 15.96 -5.61 -7.16
C ASN A 279 14.96 -4.52 -6.76
N TRP A 280 14.27 -3.90 -7.72
CA TRP A 280 13.30 -2.83 -7.43
C TRP A 280 12.22 -3.24 -6.42
N PRO A 281 11.59 -4.42 -6.52
CA PRO A 281 10.54 -4.80 -5.59
C PRO A 281 11.02 -4.88 -4.15
N ILE A 282 12.28 -5.25 -3.94
CA ILE A 282 12.90 -5.33 -2.61
C ILE A 282 12.87 -3.96 -1.94
N ILE A 283 13.13 -2.86 -2.67
CA ILE A 283 13.12 -1.51 -2.11
C ILE A 283 11.72 -1.14 -1.61
N VAL A 284 10.68 -1.40 -2.42
CA VAL A 284 9.29 -1.11 -2.04
C VAL A 284 8.85 -1.95 -0.84
N LEU A 285 9.20 -3.24 -0.82
CA LEU A 285 8.95 -4.12 0.32
C LEU A 285 9.63 -3.59 1.57
N LEU A 286 10.92 -3.28 1.53
CA LEU A 286 11.66 -2.77 2.68
C LEU A 286 11.06 -1.49 3.26
N ILE A 287 10.66 -0.53 2.40
CA ILE A 287 10.04 0.72 2.85
C ILE A 287 8.69 0.44 3.53
N THR A 288 7.84 -0.37 2.89
CA THR A 288 6.49 -0.66 3.42
C THR A 288 6.50 -1.54 4.66
N ASP A 289 7.40 -2.54 4.71
CA ASP A 289 7.58 -3.42 5.87
C ASP A 289 8.19 -2.67 7.05
N PHE A 290 9.14 -1.76 6.80
CA PHE A 290 9.68 -0.89 7.85
C PHE A 290 8.61 0.05 8.40
N TRP A 291 7.77 0.61 7.54
CA TRP A 291 6.63 1.45 7.96
C TRP A 291 5.64 0.66 8.82
N PHE A 292 5.25 -0.52 8.35
CA PHE A 292 4.43 -1.47 9.10
C PHE A 292 5.03 -1.79 10.48
N PHE A 293 6.34 -2.03 10.54
CA PHE A 293 7.06 -2.31 11.79
C PHE A 293 6.96 -1.13 12.77
N LEU A 294 7.12 0.10 12.30
CA LEU A 294 6.96 1.31 13.13
C LEU A 294 5.52 1.46 13.65
N ASP A 295 4.51 1.29 12.79
CA ASP A 295 3.10 1.32 13.20
C ASP A 295 2.76 0.22 14.20
N LEU A 296 3.34 -0.97 14.03
CA LEU A 296 3.14 -2.09 14.94
C LEU A 296 3.71 -1.80 16.33
N ILE A 297 4.85 -1.10 16.45
CA ILE A 297 5.39 -0.68 17.75
C ILE A 297 4.45 0.30 18.45
N ILE A 298 3.91 1.28 17.71
CA ILE A 298 2.95 2.25 18.26
C ILE A 298 1.65 1.53 18.68
N ALA A 299 1.14 0.63 17.84
CA ALA A 299 -0.04 -0.17 18.15
C ALA A 299 0.18 -0.98 19.44
N VAL A 300 1.29 -1.72 19.56
CA VAL A 300 1.63 -2.52 20.75
C VAL A 300 1.77 -1.65 21.99
N LYS A 301 2.41 -0.49 21.88
CA LYS A 301 2.54 0.48 22.96
C LYS A 301 1.17 0.90 23.51
N GLU A 302 0.23 1.26 22.65
CA GLU A 302 -1.12 1.70 23.06
C GLU A 302 -2.01 0.49 23.46
N CYS A 303 -1.79 -0.71 22.92
CA CYS A 303 -2.51 -1.92 23.33
C CYS A 303 -2.24 -2.30 24.78
N PHE A 304 -0.97 -2.26 25.20
CA PHE A 304 -0.54 -2.71 26.53
C PHE A 304 -0.24 -1.58 27.51
N ASP A 305 -0.37 -0.31 27.09
CA ASP A 305 -0.08 0.88 27.88
C ASP A 305 1.35 0.87 28.47
N ILE A 306 2.32 0.44 27.65
CA ILE A 306 3.73 0.27 28.02
C ILE A 306 4.63 1.34 27.41
N GLY A 307 5.85 1.47 27.94
CA GLY A 307 6.87 2.34 27.36
C GLY A 307 7.35 1.87 25.98
N MET A 308 7.77 2.80 25.13
CA MET A 308 8.19 2.56 23.74
C MET A 308 9.30 1.49 23.63
N SER A 309 10.26 1.50 24.57
CA SER A 309 11.34 0.50 24.63
C SER A 309 10.81 -0.93 24.79
N LYS A 310 9.81 -1.14 25.65
CA LYS A 310 9.20 -2.46 25.87
C LYS A 310 8.37 -2.86 24.65
N ALA A 311 7.60 -1.92 24.08
CA ALA A 311 6.83 -2.17 22.85
C ALA A 311 7.74 -2.60 21.69
N PHE A 312 8.86 -1.91 21.50
CA PHE A 312 9.88 -2.28 20.52
C PHE A 312 10.40 -3.71 20.74
N GLY A 313 10.70 -4.08 21.98
CA GLY A 313 11.08 -5.44 22.33
C GLY A 313 10.01 -6.47 21.98
N VAL A 314 8.75 -6.19 22.32
CA VAL A 314 7.61 -7.08 22.02
C VAL A 314 7.51 -7.29 20.52
N VAL A 315 7.59 -6.23 19.73
CA VAL A 315 7.51 -6.33 18.27
C VAL A 315 8.68 -7.11 17.68
N ILE A 316 9.91 -6.89 18.15
CA ILE A 316 11.08 -7.65 17.70
C ILE A 316 10.90 -9.15 18.01
N PHE A 317 10.53 -9.47 19.24
CA PHE A 317 10.38 -10.87 19.66
C PHE A 317 9.21 -11.55 18.96
N ALA A 318 8.01 -10.95 19.04
CA ALA A 318 6.81 -11.47 18.39
C ALA A 318 6.96 -11.53 16.87
N GLY A 319 7.59 -10.53 16.25
CA GLY A 319 7.89 -10.48 14.83
C GLY A 319 8.83 -11.61 14.39
N SER A 320 9.86 -11.90 15.19
CA SER A 320 10.79 -13.02 14.90
C SER A 320 10.11 -14.39 15.01
N LEU A 321 9.26 -14.59 16.02
CA LEU A 321 8.44 -15.80 16.15
C LEU A 321 7.42 -15.92 15.01
N TYR A 322 6.75 -14.81 14.67
CA TYR A 322 5.82 -14.72 13.56
C TYR A 322 6.48 -15.10 12.24
N TRP A 323 7.68 -14.57 11.98
CA TRP A 323 8.43 -14.89 10.77
C TRP A 323 8.78 -16.38 10.71
N LEU A 324 9.28 -16.96 11.80
CA LEU A 324 9.63 -18.38 11.86
C LEU A 324 8.40 -19.26 11.61
N LEU A 325 7.30 -19.01 12.33
CA LEU A 325 6.07 -19.78 12.19
C LEU A 325 5.47 -19.63 10.79
N THR A 326 5.40 -18.42 10.27
CA THR A 326 4.75 -18.16 8.97
C THR A 326 5.60 -18.70 7.82
N TYR A 327 6.88 -18.33 7.74
CA TYR A 327 7.70 -18.58 6.57
C TYR A 327 8.46 -19.92 6.60
N LYS A 328 8.79 -20.46 7.78
CA LYS A 328 9.51 -21.74 7.88
C LYS A 328 8.60 -22.92 8.18
N LEU A 329 7.38 -22.70 8.69
CA LEU A 329 6.45 -23.77 9.05
C LEU A 329 5.16 -23.74 8.20
N ILE A 330 4.39 -22.65 8.26
CA ILE A 330 3.04 -22.63 7.68
C ILE A 330 3.07 -22.55 6.15
N LEU A 331 3.83 -21.62 5.57
CA LEU A 331 3.88 -21.47 4.10
C LEU A 331 4.44 -22.72 3.40
N PRO A 332 5.53 -23.36 3.86
CA PRO A 332 5.98 -24.61 3.26
C PRO A 332 4.95 -25.74 3.36
N VAL A 333 4.15 -25.81 4.42
CA VAL A 333 3.07 -26.80 4.53
C VAL A 333 1.93 -26.51 3.57
N LEU A 334 1.55 -25.23 3.41
CA LEU A 334 0.43 -24.83 2.54
C LEU A 334 0.76 -24.92 1.05
N PHE A 335 2.00 -24.61 0.67
CA PHE A 335 2.41 -24.51 -0.73
C PHE A 335 3.39 -25.60 -1.17
N GLY A 336 3.89 -26.42 -0.25
CA GLY A 336 4.90 -27.44 -0.55
C GLY A 336 6.15 -26.80 -1.16
N ASN A 337 6.49 -27.24 -2.37
CA ASN A 337 7.62 -26.71 -3.14
C ASN A 337 7.23 -25.54 -4.06
N THR A 338 5.96 -25.15 -4.11
CA THR A 338 5.54 -24.01 -4.91
C THR A 338 5.81 -22.71 -4.14
N PRO A 339 6.41 -21.69 -4.78
CA PRO A 339 6.59 -20.41 -4.12
C PRO A 339 5.21 -19.78 -3.88
N PRO A 340 4.97 -19.20 -2.69
CA PRO A 340 3.72 -18.49 -2.44
C PRO A 340 3.60 -17.30 -3.40
N PRO A 341 2.37 -16.88 -3.76
CA PRO A 341 2.18 -15.75 -4.64
C PRO A 341 2.77 -14.48 -4.04
N GLY A 342 3.52 -13.74 -4.86
CA GLY A 342 4.17 -12.50 -4.49
C GLY A 342 5.68 -12.64 -4.29
N ILE A 343 6.26 -11.70 -3.57
CA ILE A 343 7.71 -11.67 -3.32
C ILE A 343 7.95 -12.19 -1.91
N SER A 344 8.88 -13.12 -1.77
CA SER A 344 9.27 -13.67 -0.48
C SER A 344 10.77 -13.51 -0.27
N ILE A 345 11.15 -13.14 0.95
CA ILE A 345 12.55 -13.07 1.37
C ILE A 345 12.86 -14.37 2.11
N ASN A 346 13.69 -15.22 1.50
CA ASN A 346 14.15 -16.44 2.12
C ASN A 346 15.56 -16.23 2.67
N ILE A 347 15.69 -16.23 4.00
CA ILE A 347 16.99 -16.18 4.66
C ILE A 347 17.57 -17.61 4.63
N GLN A 348 18.71 -17.72 3.97
CA GLN A 348 19.55 -18.91 3.94
C GLN A 348 20.98 -18.54 4.37
N PRO A 349 21.69 -19.45 5.06
CA PRO A 349 21.23 -20.79 5.45
C PRO A 349 20.30 -20.72 6.69
N ASN A 350 19.64 -21.83 7.06
CA ASN A 350 18.62 -21.82 8.13
C ASN A 350 19.20 -21.45 9.51
N GLU A 351 20.48 -21.72 9.72
CA GLU A 351 21.25 -21.37 10.92
C GLU A 351 21.32 -19.85 11.11
N LEU A 352 21.48 -19.10 10.02
CA LEU A 352 21.46 -17.63 10.06
C LEU A 352 20.09 -17.11 10.51
N ALA A 353 19.01 -17.74 10.05
CA ALA A 353 17.67 -17.38 10.48
C ALA A 353 17.45 -17.63 11.98
N LEU A 354 17.90 -18.78 12.50
CA LEU A 354 17.85 -19.10 13.93
C LEU A 354 18.75 -18.17 14.77
N LEU A 355 19.90 -17.77 14.25
CA LEU A 355 20.76 -16.77 14.87
C LEU A 355 20.03 -15.42 15.01
N ILE A 356 19.35 -14.95 13.97
CA ILE A 356 18.56 -13.70 14.02
C ILE A 356 17.45 -13.78 15.08
N VAL A 357 16.76 -14.93 15.19
CA VAL A 357 15.74 -15.16 16.22
C VAL A 357 16.36 -15.22 17.64
N SER A 358 17.58 -15.73 17.76
CA SER A 358 18.28 -15.75 19.05
C SER A 358 18.71 -14.34 19.47
N VAL A 359 19.21 -13.55 18.53
CA VAL A 359 19.56 -12.14 18.74
C VAL A 359 18.32 -11.31 19.09
N SER A 360 17.19 -11.54 18.42
CA SER A 360 15.93 -10.86 18.71
C SER A 360 15.46 -11.13 20.14
N LEU A 361 15.60 -12.37 20.63
CA LEU A 361 15.30 -12.75 22.01
C LEU A 361 16.21 -12.03 23.03
N ILE A 362 17.51 -11.94 22.75
CA ILE A 362 18.46 -11.22 23.62
C ILE A 362 18.10 -9.74 23.69
N ILE A 363 17.85 -9.09 22.55
CA ILE A 363 17.43 -7.68 22.49
C ILE A 363 16.13 -7.48 23.27
N ALA A 364 15.15 -8.35 23.05
CA ALA A 364 13.88 -8.37 23.77
C ALA A 364 14.05 -8.49 25.29
N TYR A 365 14.99 -9.31 25.75
CA TYR A 365 15.35 -9.42 27.16
C TYR A 365 15.94 -8.12 27.71
N LEU A 366 16.91 -7.52 27.00
CA LEU A 366 17.54 -6.26 27.39
C LEU A 366 16.54 -5.11 27.48
N LEU A 367 15.54 -5.10 26.60
CA LEU A 367 14.45 -4.11 26.59
C LEU A 367 13.40 -4.35 27.69
N GLY A 368 13.55 -5.40 28.49
CA GLY A 368 12.78 -5.62 29.72
C GLY A 368 11.40 -6.23 29.51
N ILE A 369 11.17 -7.00 28.44
CA ILE A 369 9.91 -7.74 28.22
C ILE A 369 9.65 -8.74 29.35
N PHE A 370 10.67 -9.46 29.79
CA PHE A 370 10.55 -10.50 30.82
C PHE A 370 10.53 -9.93 32.26
N LYS A 371 10.67 -8.62 32.42
CA LYS A 371 10.50 -7.96 33.72
C LYS A 371 9.01 -7.67 33.91
N LYS A 372 8.39 -8.40 34.84
CA LYS A 372 6.96 -8.30 35.16
C LYS A 372 6.55 -6.83 35.30
N TYR A 373 5.52 -6.43 34.55
CA TYR A 373 4.95 -5.09 34.66
C TYR A 373 4.27 -5.01 36.03
N ARG A 374 4.70 -4.07 36.88
CA ARG A 374 4.08 -3.81 38.19
C ARG A 374 3.03 -2.72 38.04
#